data_AF-A0A7X5DI20-F1
#
_entry.id   AF-A0A7X5DI20-F1
#
_cell.length_a   1.000
_cell.length_b   1.000
_cell.length_c   1.000
_cell.angle_alpha   90.00
_cell.angle_beta   90.00
_cell.angle_gamma   90.00
#
_symmetry.space_group_name_H-M   'P 1'
#
loop_
_entity.id
_entity.type
_entity.pdbx_description
1 polymer ?
#
loop_
_entity_poly.entity_id
_entity_poly.type
_entity_poly.pdbx_seq_one_letter_code
_entity_poly.pdbx_strand_id
1 'polypeptide(L)'
;YRELVRGHELAMMNDSEFLEVLKILGYHYMDWEGDGLPELVVHLDGFTVLKYEAEEDAVYVLERQDAKSDFLGSSQWAEYDSGGAGHWVYDYESMNREGDKTYFVAMVDLAMSGEPFDYWGFMSINGVDGINIKVTKEYWEEMTKDFLHIVRYADQYAPPYMTFEEIFGTSYGQGVREEPTDQ
;
A
#
# COMPACT_ATOMS: atom_id res chain seq x y z
N TYR A 1 8.49 9.27 14.10
CA TYR A 1 7.10 8.86 13.80
C TYR A 1 6.20 10.03 13.36
N ARG A 2 6.28 11.24 13.93
CA ARG A 2 5.41 12.37 13.51
C ARG A 2 5.51 12.74 12.04
N GLU A 3 6.70 12.64 11.44
CA GLU A 3 6.87 12.78 9.98
C GLU A 3 6.22 11.62 9.19
N LEU A 4 6.18 10.41 9.75
CA LEU A 4 5.50 9.25 9.13
C LEU A 4 3.97 9.41 9.10
N VAL A 5 3.40 10.16 10.03
CA VAL A 5 1.95 10.41 10.09
C VAL A 5 1.57 11.84 9.70
N ARG A 6 2.49 12.58 9.07
CA ARG A 6 2.23 13.97 8.67
C ARG A 6 1.05 14.06 7.73
N GLY A 7 0.07 14.92 8.06
CA GLY A 7 -1.18 15.05 7.31
C GLY A 7 -2.29 14.08 7.73
N HIS A 8 -2.01 13.13 8.63
CA HIS A 8 -2.97 12.22 9.24
C HIS A 8 -3.43 12.78 10.60
N GLU A 9 -4.65 12.45 11.04
CA GLU A 9 -5.11 12.75 12.41
C GLU A 9 -4.16 12.25 13.51
N LEU A 10 -3.41 11.18 13.25
CA LEU A 10 -2.40 10.62 14.16
C LEU A 10 -1.23 11.57 14.43
N ALA A 11 -0.97 12.56 13.56
CA ALA A 11 0.02 13.60 13.83
C ALA A 11 -0.32 14.46 15.06
N MET A 12 -1.61 14.53 15.41
CA MET A 12 -2.12 15.31 16.53
C MET A 12 -2.08 14.55 17.86
N MET A 13 -1.83 13.24 17.83
CA MET A 13 -1.75 12.42 19.03
C MET A 13 -0.50 12.72 19.86
N ASN A 14 -0.62 12.51 21.16
CA ASN A 14 0.56 12.44 22.03
C ASN A 14 1.26 11.09 21.88
N ASP A 15 2.48 11.00 22.38
CA ASP A 15 3.35 9.85 22.19
C ASP A 15 2.74 8.57 22.79
N SER A 16 2.02 8.66 23.91
CA SER A 16 1.36 7.49 24.52
C SER A 16 0.18 7.00 23.69
N GLU A 17 -0.65 7.91 23.18
CA GLU A 17 -1.77 7.56 22.30
C GLU A 17 -1.28 6.91 21.01
N PHE A 18 -0.21 7.48 20.43
CA PHE A 18 0.40 6.94 19.23
C PHE A 18 0.96 5.53 19.44
N LEU A 19 1.62 5.27 20.57
CA LEU A 19 2.13 3.93 20.90
C LEU A 19 1.02 2.90 21.07
N GLU A 20 -0.13 3.28 21.64
CA GLU A 20 -1.28 2.37 21.74
C GLU A 20 -1.89 2.07 20.36
N VAL A 21 -1.90 3.06 19.45
CA VAL A 21 -2.32 2.82 18.06
C VAL A 21 -1.40 1.83 17.38
N LEU A 22 -0.07 1.96 17.49
CA LEU A 22 0.86 1.02 16.87
C LEU A 22 0.59 -0.43 17.28
N LYS A 23 0.24 -0.68 18.54
CA LYS A 23 -0.02 -2.05 19.03
C LYS A 23 -1.20 -2.75 18.34
N ILE A 24 -2.11 -2.01 17.73
CA ILE A 24 -3.30 -2.55 17.07
C ILE A 24 -3.22 -2.54 15.55
N LEU A 25 -2.12 -2.07 14.96
CA LEU A 25 -1.94 -2.06 13.51
C LEU A 25 -1.54 -3.43 12.96
N GLY A 26 -1.76 -3.60 11.66
CA GLY A 26 -1.20 -4.69 10.89
C GLY A 26 0.20 -4.36 10.37
N TYR A 27 1.06 -5.37 10.31
CA TYR A 27 2.44 -5.23 9.85
C TYR A 27 2.84 -6.34 8.87
N HIS A 28 3.85 -6.06 8.04
CA HIS A 28 4.64 -7.10 7.37
C HIS A 28 6.13 -6.77 7.42
N TYR A 29 6.95 -7.83 7.52
CA TYR A 29 8.32 -7.80 7.05
C TYR A 29 8.41 -8.54 5.72
N MET A 30 8.88 -7.86 4.67
CA MET A 30 9.07 -8.48 3.37
C MET A 30 10.09 -7.74 2.53
N ASP A 31 10.71 -8.47 1.61
CA ASP A 31 11.58 -7.92 0.57
C ASP A 31 10.73 -7.17 -0.46
N TRP A 32 10.52 -5.88 -0.23
CA TRP A 32 9.71 -4.99 -1.06
C TRP A 32 10.45 -4.64 -2.35
N GLU A 33 11.74 -4.28 -2.25
CA GLU A 33 12.54 -3.86 -3.40
C GLU A 33 13.10 -5.03 -4.22
N GLY A 34 13.05 -6.26 -3.69
CA GLY A 34 13.61 -7.45 -4.33
C GLY A 34 15.13 -7.56 -4.20
N ASP A 35 15.74 -6.83 -3.26
CA ASP A 35 17.18 -6.82 -3.02
C ASP A 35 17.63 -7.92 -2.03
N GLY A 36 16.67 -8.60 -1.41
CA GLY A 36 16.87 -9.67 -0.44
C GLY A 36 16.91 -9.20 1.02
N LEU A 37 16.75 -7.91 1.28
CA LEU A 37 16.60 -7.33 2.61
C LEU A 37 15.12 -7.04 2.88
N PRO A 38 14.65 -7.20 4.14
CA PRO A 38 13.25 -6.96 4.45
C PRO A 38 13.00 -5.48 4.78
N GLU A 39 11.97 -4.91 4.16
CA GLU A 39 11.34 -3.66 4.54
C GLU A 39 10.16 -3.92 5.49
N LEU A 40 9.87 -2.91 6.33
CA LEU A 40 8.71 -2.92 7.22
C LEU A 40 7.53 -2.22 6.55
N VAL A 41 6.43 -2.94 6.35
CA VAL A 41 5.15 -2.38 5.92
C VAL A 41 4.28 -2.15 7.16
N VAL A 42 3.77 -0.93 7.31
CA VAL A 42 2.86 -0.52 8.39
C VAL A 42 1.52 -0.13 7.80
N HIS A 43 0.44 -0.79 8.24
CA HIS A 43 -0.92 -0.53 7.74
C HIS A 43 -1.61 0.54 8.58
N LEU A 44 -1.89 1.68 7.95
CA LEU A 44 -2.36 2.90 8.59
C LEU A 44 -3.12 3.78 7.59
N ASP A 45 -4.45 3.64 7.52
CA ASP A 45 -5.31 4.29 6.52
C ASP A 45 -4.65 4.29 5.13
N GLY A 46 -4.43 3.08 4.62
CA GLY A 46 -3.46 2.77 3.56
C GLY A 46 -2.28 2.01 4.14
N PHE A 47 -1.09 2.18 3.54
CA PHE A 47 0.13 1.58 4.08
C PHE A 47 1.37 2.44 3.80
N THR A 48 2.37 2.28 4.66
CA THR A 48 3.69 2.93 4.52
C THR A 48 4.78 1.88 4.55
N VAL A 49 5.71 1.96 3.60
CA VAL A 49 6.87 1.07 3.50
C VAL A 49 8.11 1.79 4.04
N LEU A 50 8.76 1.17 5.00
CA LEU A 50 9.92 1.70 5.71
C LEU A 50 11.15 0.84 5.45
N LYS A 51 12.24 1.49 5.03
CA LYS A 51 13.56 0.87 4.86
C LYS A 51 14.50 1.34 5.94
N TYR A 52 15.23 0.41 6.54
CA TYR A 52 16.32 0.74 7.45
C TYR A 52 17.67 0.60 6.73
N GLU A 53 18.45 1.67 6.68
CA GLU A 53 19.78 1.69 6.10
C GLU A 53 20.84 1.62 7.20
N ALA A 54 21.49 0.47 7.31
CA ALA A 54 22.44 0.19 8.39
C ALA A 54 23.71 1.05 8.33
N GLU A 55 24.12 1.47 7.14
CA GLU A 55 25.31 2.32 6.96
C GLU A 55 25.09 3.74 7.51
N GLU A 56 23.85 4.21 7.47
CA GLU A 56 23.47 5.57 7.85
C GLU A 56 22.78 5.62 9.22
N ASP A 57 22.48 4.45 9.82
CA ASP A 57 21.69 4.29 11.04
C ASP A 57 20.37 5.09 10.95
N ALA A 58 19.69 4.95 9.82
CA ALA A 58 18.55 5.76 9.44
C ALA A 58 17.40 4.93 8.87
N VAL A 59 16.16 5.42 9.07
CA VAL A 59 14.95 4.84 8.47
C VAL A 59 14.38 5.81 7.44
N TYR A 60 14.06 5.29 6.26
CA TYR A 60 13.50 6.01 5.13
C TYR A 60 12.08 5.54 4.82
N VAL A 61 11.25 6.46 4.33
CA VAL A 61 9.97 6.12 3.71
C VAL A 61 10.25 5.83 2.24
N LEU A 62 10.07 4.59 1.82
CA LEU A 62 10.18 4.21 0.41
C LEU A 62 8.90 4.53 -0.35
N GLU A 63 7.77 4.15 0.23
CA GLU A 63 6.47 4.22 -0.43
C GLU A 63 5.39 4.59 0.59
N ARG A 64 4.40 5.36 0.14
CA ARG A 64 3.26 5.74 0.95
C ARG A 64 2.00 5.71 0.10
N GLN A 65 1.08 4.86 0.51
CA GLN A 65 -0.23 4.70 -0.10
C GLN A 65 -1.32 5.22 0.84
N ASP A 66 -2.41 5.71 0.27
CA ASP A 66 -3.53 6.24 1.04
C ASP A 66 -4.61 5.17 1.28
N ALA A 67 -5.70 5.56 1.96
CA ALA A 67 -6.77 4.65 2.37
C ALA A 67 -7.56 4.02 1.22
N LYS A 68 -7.36 4.46 -0.02
CA LYS A 68 -7.98 3.86 -1.21
C LYS A 68 -7.15 2.71 -1.79
N SER A 69 -5.92 2.54 -1.31
CA SER A 69 -4.99 1.52 -1.79
C SER A 69 -5.06 0.25 -0.93
N ASP A 70 -5.40 -0.85 -1.57
CA ASP A 70 -5.34 -2.19 -1.01
C ASP A 70 -3.97 -2.82 -1.29
N PHE A 71 -3.32 -3.28 -0.22
CA PHE A 71 -2.04 -3.98 -0.29
C PHE A 71 -2.22 -5.41 -0.81
N LEU A 72 -1.42 -5.81 -1.81
CA LEU A 72 -1.50 -7.14 -2.42
C LEU A 72 -0.24 -7.99 -2.20
N GLY A 73 0.88 -7.38 -1.83
CA GLY A 73 2.13 -8.07 -1.56
C GLY A 73 3.36 -7.21 -1.83
N SER A 74 4.52 -7.86 -1.95
CA SER A 74 5.79 -7.18 -2.25
C SER A 74 5.68 -6.37 -3.54
N SER A 75 5.87 -5.06 -3.42
CA SER A 75 5.79 -4.11 -4.53
C SER A 75 4.49 -4.20 -5.34
N GLN A 76 3.36 -4.55 -4.71
CA GLN A 76 2.07 -4.73 -5.38
C GLN A 76 0.92 -4.14 -4.57
N TRP A 77 0.10 -3.32 -5.22
CA TRP A 77 -1.12 -2.76 -4.64
C TRP A 77 -2.15 -2.47 -5.72
N ALA A 78 -3.40 -2.31 -5.29
CA ALA A 78 -4.48 -1.86 -6.15
C ALA A 78 -5.21 -0.68 -5.51
N GLU A 79 -5.73 0.23 -6.34
CA GLU A 79 -6.56 1.34 -5.89
C GLU A 79 -7.94 1.25 -6.53
N TYR A 80 -8.95 1.68 -5.78
CA TYR A 80 -10.27 1.98 -6.32
C TYR A 80 -10.63 3.45 -6.05
N ASP A 81 -10.78 4.23 -7.12
CA ASP A 81 -11.35 5.57 -7.04
C ASP A 81 -12.69 5.63 -7.77
N SER A 82 -13.74 5.97 -7.01
CA SER A 82 -15.07 6.24 -7.57
C SER A 82 -15.19 7.63 -8.23
N GLY A 83 -14.05 8.30 -8.46
CA GLY A 83 -13.88 9.42 -9.39
C GLY A 83 -15.10 10.33 -9.42
N GLY A 84 -15.29 11.11 -8.34
CA GLY A 84 -16.51 11.89 -8.13
C GLY A 84 -16.97 12.60 -9.42
N ALA A 85 -18.16 12.23 -9.90
CA ALA A 85 -18.85 12.58 -11.17
C ALA A 85 -19.13 11.40 -12.14
N GLY A 86 -19.28 10.17 -11.64
CA GLY A 86 -19.75 9.05 -12.48
C GLY A 86 -18.64 8.41 -13.29
N HIS A 87 -17.45 8.33 -12.73
CA HIS A 87 -16.30 7.67 -13.34
C HIS A 87 -15.71 6.70 -12.31
N TRP A 88 -15.59 5.42 -12.65
CA TRP A 88 -14.92 4.44 -11.81
C TRP A 88 -13.56 4.12 -12.39
N VAL A 89 -12.54 4.17 -11.54
CA VAL A 89 -11.15 3.90 -11.87
C VAL A 89 -10.67 2.77 -10.97
N TYR A 90 -10.13 1.73 -11.58
CA TYR A 90 -9.50 0.63 -10.89
C TYR A 90 -8.07 0.51 -11.37
N ASP A 91 -7.14 0.64 -10.44
CA ASP A 91 -5.72 0.74 -10.75
C ASP A 91 -4.95 -0.39 -10.09
N TYR A 92 -4.00 -0.95 -10.81
CA TYR A 92 -3.03 -1.90 -10.32
C TYR A 92 -1.64 -1.38 -10.61
N GLU A 93 -0.83 -1.32 -9.58
CA GLU A 93 0.57 -0.97 -9.70
C GLU A 93 1.42 -2.12 -9.19
N SER A 94 2.50 -2.39 -9.92
CA SER A 94 3.56 -3.24 -9.43
C SER A 94 4.93 -2.74 -9.85
N MET A 95 5.93 -3.00 -9.03
CA MET A 95 7.32 -2.68 -9.33
C MET A 95 8.15 -3.96 -9.36
N ASN A 96 8.96 -4.15 -10.39
CA ASN A 96 9.92 -5.24 -10.43
C ASN A 96 11.23 -4.85 -9.72
N ARG A 97 12.15 -5.81 -9.61
CA ARG A 97 13.45 -5.62 -8.96
C ARG A 97 14.33 -4.57 -9.65
N GLU A 98 14.17 -4.40 -10.95
CA GLU A 98 14.89 -3.41 -11.74
C GLU A 98 14.34 -1.98 -11.52
N GLY A 99 13.26 -1.84 -10.73
CA GLY A 99 12.55 -0.59 -10.51
C GLY A 99 11.55 -0.27 -11.62
N ASP A 100 11.31 -1.21 -12.53
CA ASP A 100 10.33 -1.01 -13.59
C ASP A 100 8.91 -1.10 -13.02
N LYS A 101 8.13 -0.06 -13.28
CA LYS A 101 6.75 0.06 -12.80
C LYS A 101 5.76 -0.37 -13.86
N THR A 102 4.95 -1.37 -13.56
CA THR A 102 3.80 -1.76 -14.38
C THR A 102 2.55 -1.13 -13.80
N TYR A 103 1.79 -0.44 -14.65
CA TYR A 103 0.53 0.21 -14.37
C TYR A 103 -0.55 -0.44 -15.22
N PHE A 104 -1.63 -0.88 -14.60
CA PHE A 104 -2.85 -1.27 -15.31
C PHE A 104 -4.01 -0.47 -14.74
N VAL A 105 -4.77 0.20 -15.61
CA VAL A 105 -5.90 1.05 -15.23
C VAL A 105 -7.11 0.65 -16.05
N ALA A 106 -8.19 0.29 -15.36
CA ALA A 106 -9.48 -0.01 -15.97
C ALA A 106 -10.49 1.04 -15.54
N MET A 107 -11.13 1.69 -16.52
CA MET A 107 -12.07 2.79 -16.25
C MET A 107 -13.45 2.52 -16.83
N VAL A 108 -14.47 3.04 -16.14
CA VAL A 108 -15.87 2.95 -16.56
C VAL A 108 -16.54 4.31 -16.37
N ASP A 109 -17.15 4.85 -17.43
CA ASP A 109 -18.01 6.03 -17.34
C ASP A 109 -19.46 5.63 -17.10
N LEU A 110 -20.11 6.31 -16.17
CA LEU A 110 -21.48 6.09 -15.72
C LEU A 110 -22.38 7.25 -16.13
N ALA A 111 -23.57 6.91 -16.60
CA ALA A 111 -24.60 7.90 -16.84
C ALA A 111 -25.09 8.46 -15.49
N MET A 112 -25.85 9.56 -15.52
CA MET A 112 -26.51 10.08 -14.30
C MET A 112 -27.42 9.06 -13.60
N SER A 113 -27.89 8.03 -14.31
CA SER A 113 -28.65 6.92 -13.74
C SER A 113 -27.80 5.91 -12.95
N GLY A 114 -26.47 6.03 -12.99
CA GLY A 114 -25.52 5.06 -12.44
C GLY A 114 -25.21 3.89 -13.38
N GLU A 115 -25.80 3.86 -14.57
CA GLU A 115 -25.56 2.79 -15.56
C GLU A 115 -24.28 3.06 -16.36
N PRO A 116 -23.37 2.07 -16.50
CA PRO A 116 -22.22 2.19 -17.37
C PRO A 116 -22.61 2.45 -18.83
N PHE A 117 -21.91 3.38 -19.49
CA PHE A 117 -22.09 3.61 -20.93
C PHE A 117 -20.79 3.54 -21.73
N ASP A 118 -19.62 3.83 -21.14
CA ASP A 118 -18.32 3.72 -21.80
C ASP A 118 -17.31 2.94 -20.93
N TYR A 119 -16.51 2.11 -21.59
CA TYR A 119 -15.53 1.21 -20.98
C TYR A 119 -14.16 1.45 -21.58
N TRP A 120 -13.15 1.63 -20.73
CA TRP A 120 -11.79 1.97 -21.15
C TRP A 120 -10.78 1.08 -20.45
N GLY A 121 -9.69 0.78 -21.16
CA GLY A 121 -8.53 0.07 -20.63
C GLY A 121 -7.24 0.81 -20.95
N PHE A 122 -6.32 0.78 -20.00
CA PHE A 122 -4.99 1.35 -20.08
C PHE A 122 -3.99 0.38 -19.44
N MET A 123 -2.83 0.24 -20.08
CA MET A 123 -1.69 -0.47 -19.52
C MET A 123 -0.42 0.27 -19.91
N SER A 124 0.47 0.48 -18.95
CA SER A 124 1.78 1.08 -19.18
C SER A 124 2.85 0.33 -18.40
N ILE A 125 4.05 0.26 -18.97
CA ILE A 125 5.25 -0.20 -18.29
C ILE A 125 6.24 0.96 -18.34
N ASN A 126 6.78 1.35 -17.19
CA ASN A 126 7.70 2.48 -17.01
C ASN A 126 7.19 3.84 -17.48
N GLY A 127 5.87 4.05 -17.43
CA GLY A 127 5.27 5.30 -17.89
C GLY A 127 5.44 5.54 -19.39
N VAL A 128 5.82 4.53 -20.18
CA VAL A 128 5.82 4.62 -21.64
C VAL A 128 4.38 4.52 -22.13
N ASP A 129 3.97 5.53 -22.91
CA ASP A 129 2.62 5.87 -23.39
C ASP A 129 1.65 4.67 -23.48
N GLY A 130 0.79 4.54 -22.46
CA GLY A 130 -0.41 3.73 -22.56
C GLY A 130 -1.46 4.50 -23.37
N ILE A 131 -1.90 3.94 -24.49
CA ILE A 131 -3.03 4.47 -25.24
C ILE A 131 -4.30 4.09 -24.47
N ASN A 132 -5.11 5.08 -24.06
CA ASN A 132 -6.46 4.82 -23.58
C ASN A 132 -7.28 4.25 -24.75
N ILE A 133 -7.64 2.98 -24.68
CA ILE A 133 -8.44 2.33 -25.71
C ILE A 133 -9.85 2.14 -25.18
N LYS A 134 -10.83 2.69 -25.91
CA LYS A 134 -12.23 2.36 -25.70
C LYS A 134 -12.46 0.92 -26.15
N VAL A 135 -13.03 0.10 -25.27
CA VAL A 135 -13.27 -1.31 -25.53
C VAL A 135 -14.77 -1.62 -25.46
N THR A 136 -15.19 -2.78 -25.97
CA THR A 136 -16.56 -3.24 -25.74
C THR A 136 -16.71 -3.72 -24.30
N LYS A 137 -17.96 -3.78 -23.82
CA LYS A 137 -18.26 -4.31 -22.49
C LYS A 137 -17.73 -5.72 -22.30
N GLU A 138 -17.94 -6.60 -23.28
CA GLU A 138 -17.52 -8.01 -23.20
C GLU A 138 -16.00 -8.15 -23.08
N TYR A 139 -15.25 -7.34 -23.84
CA TYR A 139 -13.79 -7.35 -23.76
C TYR A 139 -13.28 -6.75 -22.45
N TRP A 140 -13.94 -5.70 -21.96
CA TRP A 140 -13.64 -5.11 -20.66
C TRP A 140 -13.84 -6.15 -19.54
N GLU A 141 -15.00 -6.81 -19.50
CA GLU A 141 -15.29 -7.85 -18.50
C GLU A 141 -14.28 -9.00 -18.57
N GLU A 142 -13.87 -9.43 -19.76
CA GLU A 142 -12.86 -10.47 -19.92
C GLU A 142 -11.48 -10.03 -19.40
N MET A 143 -11.06 -8.82 -19.75
CA MET A 143 -9.76 -8.25 -19.39
C MET A 143 -9.64 -7.96 -17.89
N THR A 144 -10.72 -7.48 -17.26
CA THR A 144 -10.69 -7.04 -15.86
C THR A 144 -11.12 -8.11 -14.87
N LYS A 145 -11.70 -9.25 -15.29
CA LYS A 145 -12.26 -10.26 -14.37
C LYS A 145 -11.27 -10.70 -13.29
N ASP A 146 -10.03 -11.01 -13.65
CA ASP A 146 -9.04 -11.58 -12.73
C ASP A 146 -8.49 -10.48 -11.82
N PHE A 147 -8.27 -9.29 -12.38
CA PHE A 147 -7.89 -8.11 -11.61
C PHE A 147 -8.95 -7.71 -10.59
N LEU A 148 -10.21 -7.52 -11.02
CA LEU A 148 -11.32 -7.17 -10.13
C LEU A 148 -11.62 -8.28 -9.12
N HIS A 149 -11.31 -9.53 -9.45
CA HIS A 149 -11.36 -10.62 -8.48
C HIS A 149 -10.32 -10.41 -7.38
N ILE A 150 -9.06 -10.13 -7.74
CA ILE A 150 -7.99 -9.84 -6.79
C ILE A 150 -8.34 -8.62 -5.94
N VAL A 151 -8.82 -7.52 -6.53
CA VAL A 151 -9.22 -6.32 -5.78
C VAL A 151 -10.36 -6.61 -4.81
N ARG A 152 -11.40 -7.34 -5.24
CA ARG A 152 -12.55 -7.68 -4.38
C ARG A 152 -12.22 -8.60 -3.21
N TYR A 153 -11.14 -9.36 -3.34
CA TYR A 153 -10.70 -10.35 -2.36
C TYR A 153 -9.26 -10.07 -1.92
N ALA A 154 -8.84 -8.80 -1.94
CA ALA A 154 -7.48 -8.39 -1.61
C ALA A 154 -7.08 -8.87 -0.21
N ASP A 155 -8.03 -8.83 0.73
CA ASP A 155 -7.89 -9.36 2.09
C ASP A 155 -7.59 -10.87 2.18
N GLN A 156 -7.96 -11.65 1.16
CA GLN A 156 -7.71 -13.09 1.08
C GLN A 156 -6.40 -13.43 0.35
N TYR A 157 -5.97 -12.55 -0.56
CA TYR A 157 -4.75 -12.74 -1.36
C TYR A 157 -3.52 -12.10 -0.72
N ALA A 158 -3.72 -11.03 0.06
CA ALA A 158 -2.67 -10.41 0.82
C ALA A 158 -2.08 -11.40 1.84
N PRO A 159 -0.76 -11.38 2.06
CA PRO A 159 -0.16 -12.07 3.19
C PRO A 159 -0.87 -11.69 4.49
N PRO A 160 -1.05 -12.62 5.44
CA PRO A 160 -1.65 -12.29 6.73
C PRO A 160 -0.80 -11.26 7.47
N TYR A 161 -1.46 -10.33 8.17
CA TYR A 161 -0.78 -9.37 9.03
C TYR A 161 -0.01 -10.07 10.14
N MET A 162 1.15 -9.51 10.46
CA MET A 162 1.86 -9.76 11.70
C MET A 162 1.42 -8.72 12.74
N THR A 163 1.37 -9.11 14.01
CA THR A 163 1.07 -8.19 15.12
C THR A 163 2.31 -7.37 15.50
N PHE A 164 2.10 -6.29 16.28
CA PHE A 164 3.18 -5.52 16.85
C PHE A 164 4.17 -6.40 17.64
N GLU A 165 3.68 -7.35 18.44
CA GLU A 165 4.52 -8.24 19.25
C GLU A 165 5.29 -9.25 18.41
N GLU A 166 4.75 -9.70 17.28
CA GLU A 166 5.46 -10.59 16.36
C GLU A 166 6.65 -9.88 15.70
N ILE A 167 6.48 -8.59 15.39
CA ILE A 167 7.50 -7.75 14.74
C ILE A 167 8.53 -7.22 15.75
N PHE A 168 8.07 -6.66 16.86
CA PHE A 168 8.90 -5.88 17.80
C PHE A 168 9.15 -6.60 19.13
N GLY A 169 8.51 -7.75 19.36
CA GLY A 169 8.59 -8.49 20.61
C GLY A 169 7.65 -7.93 21.71
N THR A 170 7.47 -8.72 22.77
CA THR A 170 6.59 -8.40 23.90
C THR A 170 7.24 -7.48 24.95
N SER A 171 8.51 -7.11 24.77
CA SER A 171 9.35 -6.48 25.81
C SER A 171 9.54 -4.96 25.64
N TYR A 172 8.77 -4.31 24.76
CA TYR A 172 8.73 -2.85 24.67
C TYR A 172 8.25 -2.25 26.01
N GLY A 173 9.22 -1.91 26.88
CA GLY A 173 8.99 -1.42 28.25
C GLY A 173 9.91 -1.99 29.34
N GLN A 174 10.76 -2.99 29.08
CA GLN A 174 11.71 -3.51 30.08
C GLN A 174 13.19 -3.18 29.81
N GLY A 175 13.48 -2.39 28.79
CA GLY A 175 14.83 -2.01 28.38
C GLY A 175 15.21 -0.58 28.74
N VAL A 176 15.01 -0.12 29.99
CA VAL A 176 15.88 0.95 30.49
C VAL A 176 17.23 0.25 30.71
N ARG A 177 18.17 0.43 29.78
CA ARG A 177 19.58 0.16 30.07
C ARG A 177 19.92 1.04 31.27
N GLU A 178 20.03 0.45 32.46
CA GLU A 178 20.83 1.05 33.51
C GLU A 178 22.23 1.21 32.91
N GLU A 179 22.67 2.45 32.72
CA GLU A 179 24.08 2.72 32.46
C GLU A 179 24.88 2.07 33.59
N PRO A 180 25.99 1.37 33.29
CA PRO A 180 26.84 0.84 34.34
C PRO A 180 27.36 2.04 35.13
N THR A 181 26.93 2.17 36.38
CA THR A 181 27.59 3.04 37.34
C THR A 181 28.96 2.44 37.60
N ASP A 182 29.99 3.02 36.99
CA ASP A 182 31.37 2.77 37.37
C ASP A 182 31.55 3.06 38.87
N GLN A 183 31.94 2.05 39.63
CA GLN A 183 32.59 2.15 40.95
C GLN A 183 33.84 1.29 40.97
#